data_AF-A0A1G8C2W8-F1
#
_entry.id   AF-A0A1G8C2W8-F1
#
_cell.length_a   1.000
_cell.length_b   1.000
_cell.length_c   1.000
_cell.angle_alpha   90.00
_cell.angle_beta   90.00
_cell.angle_gamma   90.00
#
_symmetry.space_group_name_H-M   'P 1'
#
loop_
_entity.id
_entity.type
_entity.pdbx_description
1 polymer ?
#
loop_
_entity_poly.entity_id
_entity_poly.type
_entity_poly.pdbx_seq_one_letter_code
_entity_poly.pdbx_strand_id
1 'polypeptide(L)' 'MNIIYFLIGCSVLLALVFLGAFFWAQRNGQHDDLYTPSVRILLDDEPTDKDKK' A
#
# COMPACT_ATOMS: atom_id res chain seq x y z
N MET A 1 21.49 33.52 8.50
CA MET A 1 20.04 33.66 8.79
C MET A 1 19.16 33.43 7.57
N ASN A 2 19.54 33.87 6.36
CA ASN A 2 18.75 33.61 5.15
C ASN A 2 18.59 32.11 4.79
N ILE A 3 19.65 31.32 5.02
CA ILE A 3 19.63 29.86 4.75
C ILE A 3 18.58 29.11 5.59
N ILE A 4 18.25 29.62 6.78
CA ILE A 4 17.30 28.97 7.69
C ILE A 4 15.90 28.99 7.09
N TYR A 5 15.50 30.10 6.47
CA TYR A 5 14.21 30.18 5.78
C TYR A 5 14.11 29.22 4.59
N PHE A 6 15.21 29.03 3.86
CA PHE A 6 15.28 28.02 2.79
C PHE A 6 15.16 26.59 3.33
N LEU A 7 15.86 26.27 4.42
CA LEU A 7 15.78 24.96 5.07
C LEU A 7 14.37 24.66 5.60
N ILE A 8 13.69 25.66 6.17
CA ILE A 8 12.30 25.53 6.64
C ILE A 8 11.38 25.22 5.46
N GLY A 9 11.51 25.94 4.34
CA GLY A 9 10.72 25.64 3.14
C GLY A 9 10.97 24.23 2.61
N CYS A 10 12.23 23.81 2.58
CA CYS A 10 12.62 22.47 2.12
C CYS A 10 12.08 21.36 3.04
N SER A 11 12.09 21.55 4.37
CA SER A 11 11.56 20.56 5.31
C SER A 11 10.04 20.41 5.21
N VAL A 12 9.31 21.53 5.05
CA VAL A 12 7.86 21.51 4.84
C VAL A 12 7.51 20.81 3.54
N LEU A 13 8.26 21.08 2.46
CA LEU A 13 8.07 20.41 1.18
C LEU A 13 8.28 18.90 1.31
N LEU A 14 9.36 18.47 1.97
CA LEU A 14 9.62 17.06 2.26
C LEU A 14 8.49 16.42 3.05
N ALA A 15 7.99 17.08 4.10
CA ALA A 15 6.87 16.60 4.90
C ALA A 15 5.59 16.42 4.06
N LEU A 16 5.29 17.37 3.17
CA LEU A 16 4.14 17.27 2.27
C LEU A 16 4.29 16.13 1.26
N VAL A 17 5.49 15.90 0.73
CA VAL A 17 5.77 14.76 -0.16
C VAL A 17 5.53 13.43 0.55
N PHE A 18 6.05 13.27 1.77
CA PHE A 18 5.81 12.07 2.57
C PHE A 18 4.34 11.87 2.91
N LEU A 19 3.63 12.96 3.25
CA LEU A 19 2.20 12.90 3.54
C LEU A 19 1.38 12.50 2.29
N GLY A 20 1.72 13.03 1.12
CA GLY A 20 1.10 12.65 -0.14
C GLY A 20 1.35 11.18 -0.49
N ALA A 21 2.60 10.72 -0.33
CA ALA A 21 2.96 9.32 -0.52
C ALA A 21 2.21 8.39 0.44
N PHE A 22 2.02 8.80 1.70
CA PHE A 22 1.24 8.06 2.69
C PHE A 22 -0.22 7.87 2.25
N PHE A 23 -0.89 8.93 1.80
CA PHE A 23 -2.27 8.81 1.31
C PHE A 23 -2.37 7.99 0.03
N TRP A 24 -1.39 8.11 -0.87
CA TRP A 24 -1.31 7.28 -2.08
C TRP A 24 -1.17 5.78 -1.72
N ALA A 25 -0.27 5.45 -0.80
CA ALA A 25 -0.05 4.08 -0.34
C ALA A 25 -1.31 3.50 0.35
N GLN A 26 -1.97 4.29 1.19
CA GLN A 26 -3.22 3.90 1.85
C GLN A 26 -4.34 3.62 0.84
N ARG A 27 -4.43 4.40 -0.24
CA ARG A 27 -5.44 4.21 -1.29
C ARG A 27 -5.13 3.04 -2.24
N ASN A 28 -3.88 2.58 -2.32
CA ASN A 28 -3.46 1.53 -3.25
C ASN A 28 -3.95 0.12 -2.85
N GLY A 29 -4.86 -0.03 -1.88
CA GLY A 29 -5.48 -1.31 -1.53
C GLY A 29 -4.50 -2.36 -0.99
N GLN A 30 -3.28 -1.97 -0.58
CA GLN A 30 -2.29 -2.90 -0.01
C GLN A 30 -2.80 -3.61 1.27
N HIS A 31 -3.85 -3.09 1.89
CA HIS A 31 -4.47 -3.67 3.07
C HIS A 31 -5.58 -4.69 2.77
N ASP A 32 -5.97 -4.86 1.50
CA ASP A 32 -7.08 -5.77 1.14
C ASP A 32 -6.70 -7.24 1.27
N ASP A 33 -5.42 -7.57 1.22
CA ASP A 33 -4.96 -8.96 1.21
C ASP A 33 -4.01 -9.31 2.35
N LEU A 34 -4.53 -9.23 3.58
CA LEU A 34 -3.78 -9.55 4.81
C LEU A 34 -3.88 -11.04 5.22
N TYR A 35 -4.81 -11.81 4.63
CA TYR A 35 -5.17 -13.15 5.10
C TYR A 35 -5.33 -14.18 3.97
N THR A 36 -5.84 -13.76 2.82
CA THR A 36 -6.09 -14.63 1.68
C THR A 36 -4.84 -15.25 1.03
N PRO A 37 -3.60 -14.69 1.04
CA PRO A 37 -2.52 -15.24 0.23
C PRO A 37 -2.04 -16.61 0.74
N SER A 38 -1.97 -16.77 2.06
CA SER A 38 -1.48 -17.98 2.72
C SER A 38 -2.48 -19.13 2.68
N VAL A 39 -3.78 -18.82 2.62
CA VAL A 39 -4.85 -19.82 2.60
C VAL A 39 -5.18 -20.23 1.16
N ARG A 40 -4.97 -19.32 0.19
CA ARG A 40 -5.19 -19.58 -1.22
C ARG A 40 -4.41 -20.79 -1.74
N ILE A 41 -3.13 -20.94 -1.37
CA ILE A 41 -2.31 -22.09 -1.80
C ILE A 41 -2.77 -23.43 -1.20
N LEU A 42 -3.51 -23.41 -0.08
CA LEU A 42 -4.03 -24.61 0.57
C LEU A 42 -5.44 -24.98 0.09
N LEU A 43 -6.22 -24.02 -0.42
CA LEU A 43 -7.62 -24.20 -0.84
C LEU A 43 -7.83 -24.18 -2.36
N ASP A 44 -6.94 -23.57 -3.15
CA ASP A 44 -7.03 -23.54 -4.63
C ASP A 44 -6.62 -24.89 -5.27
N ASP A 45 -5.95 -25.77 -4.52
CA ASP A 45 -5.53 -27.11 -4.99
C ASP A 45 -6.64 -28.16 -4.90
N GLU A 46 -7.83 -27.84 -4.35
CA GLU A 46 -8.97 -28.76 -4.43
C GLU A 46 -9.58 -28.71 -5.84
N PRO A 47 -9.51 -29.80 -6.64
CA PRO A 47 -10.20 -29.87 -7.91
C PRO A 47 -11.71 -29.80 -7.63
N THR A 48 -12.33 -28.66 -7.95
CA THR A 48 -13.78 -28.54 -7.90
C THR A 48 -14.37 -29.42 -8.99
N ASP A 49 -14.88 -30.60 -8.60
CA ASP A 49 -15.62 -31.54 -9.46
C ASP A 49 -17.02 -30.97 -9.78
N LYS A 50 -17.06 -29.78 -10.38
CA LYS A 50 -18.29 -29.09 -10.82
C LYS A 50 -18.46 -29.01 -12.33
N ASP A 51 -17.57 -29.62 -13.11
CA ASP A 51 -17.73 -29.83 -14.56
C ASP A 51 -18.38 -31.19 -14.90
N LYS A 52 -19.23 -31.70 -14.02
CA LYS A 52 -20.20 -32.76 -14.34
C LYS A 52 -21.62 -32.25 -14.13
N LYS A 53 -22.07 -31.31 -14.96
CA LYS A 53 -23.41 -31.37 -15.55
C LYS A 53 -23.59 -30.47 -16.75
#